data_AF-A0A9P7F800-F1
#
_entry.id   AF-A0A9P7F800-F1
#
_cell.length_a   1.000
_cell.length_b   1.000
_cell.length_c   1.000
_cell.angle_alpha   90.00
_cell.angle_beta   90.00
_cell.angle_gamma   90.00
#
_symmetry.space_group_name_H-M   'P 1'
#
loop_
_entity.id
_entity.type
_entity.pdbx_description
1 polymer ?
#
loop_
_entity_poly.entity_id
_entity_poly.type
_entity_poly.pdbx_seq_one_letter_code
_entity_poly.pdbx_strand_id
1 'polypeptide(L)'
;MESLQARIDSFLKSKRVKRSSKPNSTSATVKWPHPSSFNANPHTLAEAGFYWVPSWEDRDSVACFLCHKELSDWDEDDNPFLIHWQKCGNTCAWAIVRCGLSEDIAEDGSFVFLNKKRLPTSKAMEKARLQTFGEELWPHDGQDDHGASSKKMAQGGFVYTPQTKGDDTVTCLYCNLSLGGWDADDDPMWVYEVLPLRRKVTHP
;
A
#
# COMPACT_ATOMS: atom_id res chain seq x y z
N MET A 1 10.41 2.66 2.55
CA MET A 1 9.60 2.84 1.31
C MET A 1 8.11 2.82 1.65
N GLU A 2 7.74 3.20 2.88
CA GLU A 2 6.38 3.03 3.38
C GLU A 2 5.38 4.02 2.79
N SER A 3 5.78 5.26 2.50
CA SER A 3 4.89 6.27 1.91
C SER A 3 4.70 6.10 0.40
N LEU A 4 3.51 6.41 -0.11
CA LEU A 4 3.19 6.37 -1.53
C LEU A 4 4.17 7.21 -2.37
N GLN A 5 4.46 8.44 -1.96
CA GLN A 5 5.36 9.32 -2.70
C GLN A 5 6.78 8.71 -2.82
N ALA A 6 7.31 8.13 -1.75
CA ALA A 6 8.62 7.47 -1.78
C ALA A 6 8.65 6.28 -2.77
N ARG A 7 7.54 5.54 -2.89
CA ARG A 7 7.42 4.45 -3.87
C ARG A 7 7.39 4.98 -5.29
N ILE A 8 6.62 6.03 -5.58
CA ILE A 8 6.59 6.70 -6.89
C ILE A 8 7.98 7.26 -7.24
N ASP A 9 8.60 7.99 -6.32
CA ASP A 9 9.93 8.58 -6.48
C ASP A 9 11.02 7.54 -6.80
N SER A 10 10.79 6.30 -6.35
CA SER A 10 11.71 5.20 -6.63
C SER A 10 11.86 4.92 -8.12
N PHE A 11 10.87 5.26 -8.96
CA PHE A 11 10.88 5.08 -10.42
C PHE A 11 11.44 6.30 -11.18
N LEU A 12 11.40 7.49 -10.59
CA LEU A 12 11.82 8.74 -11.24
C LEU A 12 13.35 8.86 -11.36
N LYS A 13 14.07 8.26 -10.41
CA LYS A 13 15.53 8.40 -10.30
C LYS A 13 16.23 7.25 -11.00
N SER A 14 17.28 7.54 -11.76
CA SER A 14 18.18 6.50 -12.26
C SER A 14 18.88 5.77 -11.11
N LYS A 15 19.09 4.46 -11.27
CA LYS A 15 19.74 3.61 -10.25
C LYS A 15 21.00 2.96 -10.79
N ARG A 16 22.02 2.88 -9.94
CA ARG A 16 23.25 2.17 -10.25
C ARG A 16 23.11 0.71 -9.83
N VAL A 17 23.36 -0.19 -10.77
CA VAL A 17 23.22 -1.65 -10.64
C VAL A 17 24.55 -2.30 -10.98
N LYS A 18 24.93 -3.35 -10.24
CA LYS A 18 26.21 -4.05 -10.41
C LYS A 18 25.96 -5.50 -10.77
N ARG A 19 26.79 -6.08 -11.64
CA ARG A 19 26.76 -7.51 -12.00
C ARG A 19 27.02 -8.42 -10.80
N SER A 20 27.72 -7.93 -9.79
CA SER A 20 27.99 -8.64 -8.54
C SER A 20 28.34 -7.65 -7.43
N SER A 21 28.32 -8.12 -6.18
CA SER A 21 28.65 -7.33 -4.99
C SER A 21 30.15 -6.99 -4.86
N LYS A 22 31.03 -7.53 -5.71
CA LYS A 22 32.47 -7.30 -5.67
C LYS A 22 32.83 -5.82 -5.93
N PRO A 23 33.89 -5.28 -5.29
CA PRO A 23 34.24 -3.86 -5.37
C PRO A 23 34.51 -3.36 -6.80
N ASN A 24 35.13 -4.18 -7.66
CA ASN A 24 35.44 -3.86 -9.05
C ASN A 24 34.43 -4.45 -10.05
N SER A 25 33.21 -4.74 -9.60
CA SER A 25 32.17 -5.29 -10.49
C SER A 25 31.70 -4.26 -11.50
N THR A 26 31.46 -4.70 -12.73
CA THR A 26 30.85 -3.90 -13.78
C THR A 26 29.52 -3.34 -13.29
N SER A 27 29.32 -2.03 -13.46
CA SER A 27 28.08 -1.36 -13.10
C SER A 27 27.44 -0.66 -14.29
N ALA A 28 26.12 -0.62 -14.31
CA ALA A 28 25.34 0.21 -15.22
C ALA A 28 24.51 1.23 -14.42
N THR A 29 24.09 2.30 -15.08
CA THR A 29 23.05 3.20 -14.57
C THR A 29 21.81 2.96 -15.41
N VAL A 30 20.71 2.61 -14.76
CA VAL A 30 19.46 2.24 -15.43
C VAL A 30 18.35 3.20 -15.03
N LYS A 31 17.31 3.26 -15.86
CA LYS A 31 16.03 3.94 -15.60
C LYS A 31 14.90 2.91 -15.68
N TRP A 32 13.72 3.24 -15.15
CA TRP A 32 12.54 2.42 -15.36
C TRP A 32 12.36 2.18 -16.87
N PRO A 33 12.30 0.91 -17.33
CA PRO A 33 12.42 0.61 -18.75
C PRO A 33 11.09 0.73 -19.51
N HIS A 34 9.94 0.73 -18.82
CA HIS A 34 8.64 0.61 -19.46
C HIS A 34 7.95 1.98 -19.69
N PRO A 35 7.17 2.12 -20.78
CA PRO A 35 6.39 3.32 -21.06
C PRO A 35 5.31 3.60 -19.99
N SER A 36 4.87 4.86 -19.90
CA SER A 36 3.76 5.23 -19.03
C SER A 36 2.39 4.72 -19.51
N SER A 37 2.30 4.20 -20.75
CA SER A 37 1.07 3.61 -21.30
C SER A 37 0.77 2.22 -20.76
N PHE A 38 1.75 1.54 -20.16
CA PHE A 38 1.55 0.22 -19.57
C PHE A 38 0.58 0.31 -18.38
N ASN A 39 -0.21 -0.74 -18.18
CA ASN A 39 -1.02 -0.90 -16.98
C ASN A 39 -0.12 -0.96 -15.74
N ALA A 40 1.05 -1.59 -15.85
CA ALA A 40 2.12 -1.59 -14.86
C ALA A 40 3.06 -0.37 -14.99
N ASN A 41 2.51 0.82 -14.71
CA ASN A 41 3.28 2.07 -14.67
C ASN A 41 3.68 2.44 -13.22
N PRO A 42 4.57 3.43 -13.02
CA PRO A 42 5.04 3.81 -11.68
C PRO A 42 3.93 4.11 -10.66
N HIS A 43 2.81 4.70 -11.09
CA HIS A 43 1.71 5.03 -10.18
C HIS A 43 0.94 3.78 -9.75
N THR A 44 0.54 2.93 -10.70
CA THR A 44 -0.23 1.71 -10.40
C THR A 44 0.62 0.68 -9.63
N LEU A 45 1.92 0.57 -9.95
CA LEU A 45 2.87 -0.24 -9.18
C LEU A 45 2.99 0.28 -7.75
N ALA A 46 3.16 1.59 -7.56
CA ALA A 46 3.26 2.20 -6.23
C ALA A 46 1.98 2.03 -5.40
N GLU A 47 0.80 2.16 -6.00
CA GLU A 47 -0.49 1.91 -5.35
C GLU A 47 -0.69 0.44 -4.97
N ALA A 48 -0.25 -0.49 -5.82
CA ALA A 48 -0.22 -1.93 -5.52
C ALA A 48 0.81 -2.29 -4.43
N GLY A 49 1.59 -1.32 -3.95
CA GLY A 49 2.54 -1.45 -2.86
C GLY A 49 3.99 -1.67 -3.31
N PHE A 50 4.30 -1.50 -4.59
CA PHE A 50 5.61 -1.77 -5.14
C PHE A 50 6.51 -0.52 -5.23
N TYR A 51 7.81 -0.72 -5.05
CA TYR A 51 8.83 0.25 -5.40
C TYR A 51 9.89 -0.41 -6.28
N TRP A 52 10.52 0.36 -7.16
CA TRP A 52 11.48 -0.17 -8.12
C TRP A 52 12.77 -0.63 -7.42
N VAL A 53 13.25 -1.83 -7.74
CA VAL A 53 14.50 -2.42 -7.22
C VAL A 53 15.25 -3.14 -8.34
N PRO A 54 15.75 -2.40 -9.35
CA PRO A 54 16.40 -3.03 -10.49
C PRO A 54 17.65 -3.78 -10.06
N SER A 55 17.85 -4.95 -10.65
CA SER A 55 19.08 -5.74 -10.49
C SER A 55 19.90 -5.71 -11.78
N TRP A 56 21.00 -6.46 -11.83
CA TRP A 56 21.74 -6.63 -13.08
C TRP A 56 20.99 -7.49 -14.08
N GLU A 57 20.35 -8.56 -13.59
CA GLU A 57 19.58 -9.51 -14.38
C GLU A 57 18.20 -8.93 -14.76
N ASP A 58 17.53 -8.26 -13.82
CA ASP A 58 16.12 -7.88 -13.93
C ASP A 58 15.98 -6.36 -13.78
N ARG A 59 15.86 -5.67 -14.91
CA ARG A 59 15.87 -4.19 -14.96
C ARG A 59 14.56 -3.56 -14.50
N ASP A 60 13.47 -4.29 -14.56
CA ASP A 60 12.12 -3.85 -14.18
C ASP A 60 11.64 -4.49 -12.86
N SER A 61 12.53 -5.15 -12.11
CA SER A 61 12.17 -5.73 -10.81
C SER A 61 11.65 -4.67 -9.85
N VAL A 62 10.55 -5.01 -9.16
CA VAL A 62 9.92 -4.21 -8.12
C VAL A 62 9.70 -5.06 -6.87
N ALA A 63 9.70 -4.43 -5.68
CA ALA A 63 9.49 -5.10 -4.40
C ALA A 63 8.31 -4.49 -3.65
N CYS A 64 7.51 -5.33 -2.99
CA CYS A 64 6.46 -4.83 -2.12
C CYS A 64 7.06 -4.21 -0.85
N PHE A 65 6.53 -3.05 -0.41
CA PHE A 65 6.98 -2.40 0.83
C PHE A 65 6.69 -3.22 2.08
N LEU A 66 5.66 -4.08 2.04
CA LEU A 66 5.19 -4.83 3.21
C LEU A 66 5.65 -6.29 3.23
N CYS A 67 5.45 -7.05 2.15
CA CYS A 67 5.84 -8.46 2.11
C CYS A 67 7.21 -8.71 1.49
N HIS A 68 7.84 -7.66 0.94
CA HIS A 68 9.15 -7.73 0.27
C HIS A 68 9.25 -8.71 -0.90
N LYS A 69 8.12 -9.25 -1.40
CA LYS A 69 8.12 -10.06 -2.61
C LYS A 69 8.59 -9.20 -3.78
N GLU A 70 9.62 -9.71 -4.47
CA GLU A 70 10.08 -9.18 -5.75
C GLU A 70 9.32 -9.81 -6.92
N LEU A 71 8.98 -8.97 -7.90
CA LEU A 71 8.31 -9.32 -9.16
C LEU A 71 8.96 -8.52 -10.31
N SER A 72 9.16 -9.16 -11.44
CA SER A 72 9.81 -8.64 -12.66
C SER A 72 9.04 -9.11 -13.90
N ASP A 73 9.58 -8.80 -15.07
CA ASP A 73 9.07 -9.25 -16.37
C ASP A 73 7.66 -8.72 -16.65
N TRP A 74 7.48 -7.42 -16.46
CA TRP A 74 6.20 -6.73 -16.62
C TRP A 74 5.87 -6.48 -18.10
N ASP A 75 4.69 -6.90 -18.51
CA ASP A 75 4.13 -6.69 -19.85
C ASP A 75 3.14 -5.50 -19.89
N GLU A 76 2.74 -5.09 -21.09
CA GLU A 76 1.89 -3.90 -21.34
C GLU A 76 0.56 -3.95 -20.58
N ASP A 77 -0.09 -5.12 -20.59
CA ASP A 77 -1.43 -5.32 -20.05
C ASP A 77 -1.43 -5.77 -18.58
N ASP A 78 -0.26 -6.03 -17.99
CA ASP A 78 -0.17 -6.57 -16.63
C ASP A 78 -0.80 -5.62 -15.61
N ASN A 79 -1.72 -6.14 -14.81
CA ASN A 79 -2.34 -5.41 -13.70
C ASN A 79 -1.55 -5.68 -12.41
N PRO A 80 -0.84 -4.68 -11.83
CA PRO A 80 -0.04 -4.87 -10.62
C PRO A 80 -0.83 -5.35 -9.41
N PHE A 81 -2.07 -4.90 -9.26
CA PHE A 81 -2.94 -5.31 -8.15
C PHE A 81 -3.31 -6.78 -8.30
N LEU A 82 -3.77 -7.18 -9.49
CA LEU A 82 -4.15 -8.57 -9.74
C LEU A 82 -2.97 -9.53 -9.52
N ILE A 83 -1.79 -9.19 -10.06
CA ILE A 83 -0.60 -10.03 -9.91
C ILE A 83 -0.18 -10.11 -8.43
N HIS A 84 -0.17 -8.99 -7.70
CA HIS A 84 0.18 -9.01 -6.27
C HIS A 84 -0.82 -9.84 -5.45
N TRP A 85 -2.12 -9.72 -5.75
CA TRP A 85 -3.15 -10.53 -5.13
C TRP A 85 -2.96 -12.03 -5.43
N GLN A 86 -2.79 -12.41 -6.69
CA GLN A 86 -2.62 -13.81 -7.08
C GLN A 86 -1.34 -14.43 -6.47
N LYS A 87 -0.24 -13.69 -6.42
CA LYS A 87 1.05 -14.19 -5.93
C LYS A 87 1.16 -14.14 -4.40
N CYS A 88 0.46 -13.22 -3.73
CA CYS A 88 0.68 -12.92 -2.30
C CYS A 88 -0.60 -12.76 -1.47
N GLY A 89 -1.78 -13.04 -2.01
CA GLY A 89 -3.08 -12.86 -1.34
C GLY A 89 -3.29 -13.70 -0.07
N ASN A 90 -2.40 -14.64 0.22
CA ASN A 90 -2.42 -15.45 1.45
C ASN A 90 -1.36 -15.04 2.47
N THR A 91 -0.43 -14.14 2.12
CA THR A 91 0.76 -13.84 2.94
C THR A 91 1.03 -12.34 3.11
N CYS A 92 0.57 -11.50 2.17
CA CYS A 92 0.76 -10.06 2.22
C CYS A 92 -0.54 -9.36 2.62
N ALA A 93 -0.51 -8.64 3.74
CA ALA A 93 -1.69 -7.92 4.20
C ALA A 93 -2.14 -6.81 3.23
N TRP A 94 -1.18 -6.11 2.59
CA TRP A 94 -1.48 -5.13 1.56
C TRP A 94 -2.17 -5.78 0.34
N ALA A 95 -1.69 -6.95 -0.07
CA ALA A 95 -2.33 -7.70 -1.14
C ALA A 95 -3.77 -8.08 -0.76
N ILE A 96 -4.02 -8.49 0.49
CA ILE A 96 -5.35 -8.87 0.98
C ILE A 96 -6.32 -7.68 0.96
N VAL A 97 -5.92 -6.54 1.53
CA VAL A 97 -6.81 -5.39 1.75
C VAL A 97 -6.94 -4.46 0.54
N ARG A 98 -5.85 -4.25 -0.22
CA ARG A 98 -5.81 -3.30 -1.34
C ARG A 98 -5.91 -4.00 -2.68
N CYS A 99 -5.05 -4.99 -2.93
CA CYS A 99 -4.94 -5.61 -4.25
C CYS A 99 -6.06 -6.60 -4.55
N GLY A 100 -6.55 -7.32 -3.54
CA GLY A 100 -7.68 -8.24 -3.68
C GLY A 100 -9.05 -7.55 -3.65
N LEU A 101 -9.11 -6.22 -3.52
CA LEU A 101 -10.39 -5.50 -3.42
C LEU A 101 -11.25 -5.67 -4.67
N SER A 102 -10.62 -5.80 -5.85
CA SER A 102 -11.34 -6.07 -7.11
C SER A 102 -12.12 -7.39 -7.10
N GLU A 103 -11.72 -8.36 -6.27
CA GLU A 103 -12.45 -9.63 -6.11
C GLU A 103 -13.77 -9.45 -5.34
N ASP A 104 -13.91 -8.33 -4.62
CA ASP A 104 -15.08 -8.00 -3.82
C ASP A 104 -15.97 -6.94 -4.49
N ILE A 105 -15.74 -6.61 -5.76
CA ILE A 105 -16.48 -5.60 -6.51
C ILE A 105 -17.10 -6.25 -7.76
N ALA A 106 -18.41 -6.09 -7.94
CA ALA A 106 -19.12 -6.54 -9.12
C ALA A 106 -18.91 -5.58 -10.31
N GLU A 107 -19.34 -6.00 -11.51
CA GLU A 107 -19.22 -5.18 -12.73
C GLU A 107 -19.93 -3.82 -12.62
N ASP A 108 -21.00 -3.72 -11.83
CA ASP A 108 -21.74 -2.49 -11.57
C ASP A 108 -21.12 -1.59 -10.49
N GLY A 109 -19.95 -1.99 -9.95
CA GLY A 109 -19.23 -1.29 -8.89
C GLY A 109 -19.76 -1.54 -7.48
N SER A 110 -20.79 -2.38 -7.31
CA SER A 110 -21.30 -2.74 -5.99
C SER A 110 -20.37 -3.73 -5.27
N PHE A 111 -20.27 -3.62 -3.94
CA PHE A 111 -19.49 -4.58 -3.15
C PHE A 111 -20.22 -5.92 -3.03
N VAL A 112 -19.52 -7.00 -3.39
CA VAL A 112 -20.01 -8.38 -3.33
C VAL A 112 -18.99 -9.27 -2.61
N PHE A 113 -19.36 -9.78 -1.44
CA PHE A 113 -18.46 -10.60 -0.61
C PHE A 113 -18.83 -12.09 -0.70
N LEU A 114 -18.44 -12.75 -1.79
CA LEU A 114 -18.70 -14.19 -1.98
C LEU A 114 -17.98 -15.04 -0.93
N ASN A 115 -16.79 -14.59 -0.49
CA ASN A 115 -16.05 -15.20 0.60
C ASN A 115 -16.31 -14.43 1.91
N LYS A 116 -16.97 -15.07 2.88
CA LYS A 116 -17.25 -14.47 4.20
C LYS A 116 -16.00 -14.00 4.95
N LYS A 117 -14.82 -14.56 4.67
CA LYS A 117 -13.55 -14.11 5.24
C LYS A 117 -13.06 -12.77 4.68
N ARG A 118 -13.63 -12.31 3.56
CA ARG A 118 -13.32 -11.02 2.94
C ARG A 118 -14.32 -9.92 3.32
N LEU A 119 -15.37 -10.25 4.09
CA LEU A 119 -16.27 -9.24 4.65
C LEU A 119 -15.47 -8.18 5.41
N PRO A 120 -15.77 -6.87 5.24
CA PRO A 120 -15.01 -5.79 5.87
C PRO A 120 -15.00 -5.89 7.40
N THR A 121 -16.08 -6.42 7.97
CA THR A 121 -16.30 -6.64 9.41
C THR A 121 -15.71 -7.95 9.93
N SER A 122 -15.15 -8.79 9.06
CA SER A 122 -14.56 -10.06 9.48
C SER A 122 -13.25 -9.85 10.24
N LYS A 123 -12.96 -10.75 11.19
CA LYS A 123 -11.68 -10.73 11.92
C LYS A 123 -10.46 -10.95 11.04
N ALA A 124 -10.62 -11.63 9.90
CA ALA A 124 -9.55 -11.81 8.94
C ALA A 124 -9.17 -10.47 8.28
N MET A 125 -10.16 -9.69 7.83
CA MET A 125 -9.91 -8.37 7.26
C MET A 125 -9.44 -7.35 8.30
N GLU A 126 -10.00 -7.36 9.51
CA GLU A 126 -9.52 -6.53 10.62
C GLU A 126 -8.04 -6.80 10.93
N LYS A 127 -7.64 -8.07 11.00
CA LYS A 127 -6.24 -8.47 11.19
C LYS A 127 -5.35 -8.02 10.03
N ALA A 128 -5.81 -8.17 8.79
CA ALA A 128 -5.05 -7.73 7.62
C ALA A 128 -4.88 -6.20 7.60
N ARG A 129 -5.92 -5.43 7.98
CA ARG A 129 -5.79 -3.97 8.14
C ARG A 129 -4.76 -3.62 9.20
N LEU A 130 -4.81 -4.26 10.38
CA LEU A 130 -3.83 -4.03 11.45
C LEU A 130 -2.38 -4.25 10.98
N GLN A 131 -2.14 -5.28 10.17
CA GLN A 131 -0.80 -5.56 9.64
C GLN A 131 -0.27 -4.47 8.70
N THR A 132 -1.12 -3.60 8.14
CA THR A 132 -0.65 -2.46 7.33
C THR A 132 0.06 -1.39 8.17
N PHE A 133 -0.18 -1.35 9.48
CA PHE A 133 0.47 -0.43 10.42
C PHE A 133 1.90 -0.86 10.79
N GLY A 134 2.31 -2.08 10.41
CA GLY A 134 3.66 -2.63 10.62
C GLY A 134 4.12 -2.64 12.08
N GLU A 135 5.35 -3.09 12.29
CA GLU A 135 6.05 -2.84 13.56
C GLU A 135 6.74 -1.47 13.43
N GLU A 136 6.42 -0.55 14.33
CA GLU A 136 6.99 0.81 14.41
C GLU A 136 6.69 1.75 13.21
N LEU A 137 5.82 1.38 12.26
CA LEU A 137 5.47 2.30 11.15
C LEU A 137 4.39 3.32 11.55
N TRP A 138 3.49 2.95 12.46
CA TRP A 138 2.46 3.86 12.96
C TRP A 138 2.99 4.73 14.11
N PRO A 139 2.99 6.07 13.97
CA PRO A 139 3.67 6.96 14.91
C PRO A 139 3.05 7.00 16.32
N HIS A 140 1.82 6.50 16.49
CA HIS A 140 1.09 6.60 17.76
C HIS A 140 1.10 5.32 18.60
N ASP A 141 1.57 4.19 18.08
CA ASP A 141 1.59 2.93 18.85
C ASP A 141 2.62 2.94 19.99
N GLY A 142 3.63 3.81 19.92
CA GLY A 142 4.62 4.02 20.98
C GLY A 142 4.26 5.13 21.97
N GLN A 143 3.08 5.74 21.87
CA GLN A 143 2.64 6.83 22.73
C GLN A 143 1.61 6.31 23.74
N ASP A 144 1.91 6.46 25.03
CA ASP A 144 1.00 6.06 26.11
C ASP A 144 -0.33 6.83 25.99
N ASP A 145 -1.43 6.10 26.16
CA ASP A 145 -2.81 6.63 26.16
C ASP A 145 -3.27 7.37 24.88
N HIS A 146 -2.55 7.23 23.75
CA HIS A 146 -3.01 7.82 22.48
C HIS A 146 -4.28 7.12 21.97
N GLY A 147 -5.35 7.89 21.78
CA GLY A 147 -6.67 7.40 21.37
C GLY A 147 -6.66 6.73 19.99
N ALA A 148 -5.81 7.21 19.08
CA ALA A 148 -5.63 6.72 17.72
C ALA A 148 -4.59 5.57 17.56
N SER A 149 -4.69 4.51 18.37
CA SER A 149 -3.85 3.31 18.20
C SER A 149 -4.15 2.56 16.89
N SER A 150 -3.15 1.84 16.34
CA SER A 150 -3.30 1.02 15.12
C SER A 150 -4.43 0.00 15.23
N LYS A 151 -4.61 -0.59 16.42
CA LYS A 151 -5.71 -1.53 16.72
C LYS A 151 -7.08 -0.88 16.54
N LYS A 152 -7.28 0.33 17.06
CA LYS A 152 -8.53 1.08 16.91
C LYS A 152 -8.73 1.52 15.45
N MET A 153 -7.68 1.96 14.76
CA MET A 153 -7.76 2.29 13.33
C MET A 153 -8.23 1.09 12.49
N ALA A 154 -7.59 -0.07 12.68
CA ALA A 154 -7.94 -1.29 11.97
C ALA A 154 -9.36 -1.77 12.31
N GLN A 155 -9.78 -1.65 13.57
CA GLN A 155 -11.14 -1.95 14.01
C GLN A 155 -12.16 -1.00 13.37
N GLY A 156 -11.84 0.29 13.25
CA GLY A 156 -12.65 1.31 12.57
C GLY A 156 -12.70 1.18 11.04
N GLY A 157 -12.03 0.18 10.46
CA GLY A 157 -12.07 -0.10 9.02
C GLY A 157 -10.94 0.55 8.22
N PHE A 158 -9.98 1.19 8.88
CA PHE A 158 -8.90 1.90 8.22
C PHE A 158 -7.65 1.03 8.00
N VAL A 159 -6.93 1.30 6.91
CA VAL A 159 -5.55 0.86 6.67
C VAL A 159 -4.61 2.05 6.78
N TYR A 160 -3.35 1.80 7.13
CA TYR A 160 -2.32 2.83 7.10
C TYR A 160 -1.87 3.09 5.65
N THR A 161 -1.99 4.33 5.20
CA THR A 161 -1.74 4.76 3.81
C THR A 161 -0.95 6.07 3.80
N PRO A 162 0.30 6.07 4.29
CA PRO A 162 1.06 7.30 4.38
C PRO A 162 1.33 7.86 2.98
N GLN A 163 1.07 9.15 2.78
CA GLN A 163 1.27 9.80 1.48
C GLN A 163 2.72 10.25 1.33
N THR A 164 3.25 10.79 2.41
CA THR A 164 4.59 11.34 2.59
C THR A 164 5.26 10.73 3.82
N LYS A 165 6.56 10.97 3.98
CA LYS A 165 7.31 10.40 5.10
C LYS A 165 6.84 11.01 6.42
N GLY A 166 6.37 10.16 7.33
CA GLY A 166 6.05 10.54 8.71
C GLY A 166 4.67 11.16 8.90
N ASP A 167 3.81 11.15 7.87
CA ASP A 167 2.39 11.42 8.09
C ASP A 167 1.67 10.20 8.66
N ASP A 168 0.50 10.44 9.24
CA ASP A 168 -0.35 9.50 9.94
C ASP A 168 -1.64 9.22 9.15
N THR A 169 -1.53 9.24 7.82
CA THR A 169 -2.71 9.10 6.96
C THR A 169 -3.24 7.68 6.98
N VAL A 170 -4.52 7.52 7.27
CA VAL A 170 -5.25 6.25 7.17
C VAL A 170 -6.40 6.37 6.17
N THR A 171 -6.74 5.27 5.49
CA THR A 171 -7.83 5.26 4.49
C THR A 171 -8.76 4.07 4.69
N CYS A 172 -10.07 4.30 4.57
CA CYS A 172 -11.03 3.23 4.39
C CYS A 172 -11.15 2.92 2.90
N LEU A 173 -10.68 1.74 2.47
CA LEU A 173 -10.64 1.37 1.05
C LEU A 173 -12.02 1.09 0.43
N TYR A 174 -13.09 1.04 1.24
CA TYR A 174 -14.45 0.78 0.77
C TYR A 174 -15.19 2.07 0.44
N CYS A 175 -15.03 3.12 1.26
CA CYS A 175 -15.67 4.42 1.05
C CYS A 175 -14.70 5.51 0.59
N ASN A 176 -13.42 5.19 0.45
CA ASN A 176 -12.33 6.10 0.06
C ASN A 176 -12.17 7.32 0.98
N LEU A 177 -12.59 7.20 2.25
CA LEU A 177 -12.36 8.22 3.25
C LEU A 177 -10.91 8.13 3.74
N SER A 178 -10.14 9.18 3.50
CA SER A 178 -8.79 9.35 4.06
C SER A 178 -8.77 10.42 5.16
N LEU A 179 -8.08 10.14 6.25
CA LEU A 179 -7.94 10.99 7.42
C LEU A 179 -6.50 10.97 7.93
N GLY A 180 -6.06 12.07 8.54
CA GLY A 180 -4.75 12.23 9.18
C GLY A 180 -4.77 13.42 10.13
N GLY A 181 -3.65 13.69 10.79
CA GLY A 181 -3.53 14.70 11.84
C GLY A 181 -4.29 14.30 13.10
N TRP A 182 -4.04 13.08 13.58
CA TRP A 182 -4.72 12.49 14.73
C TRP A 182 -4.17 13.03 16.04
N ASP A 183 -5.05 13.63 16.84
CA ASP A 183 -4.74 14.12 18.18
C ASP A 183 -4.85 12.98 19.22
N ALA A 184 -4.24 13.18 20.39
CA ALA A 184 -4.17 12.15 21.43
C ALA A 184 -5.54 11.73 21.99
N ASP A 185 -6.52 12.62 21.97
CA ASP A 185 -7.90 12.38 22.44
C ASP A 185 -8.84 11.88 21.33
N ASP A 186 -8.36 11.75 20.09
CA ASP A 186 -9.17 11.25 18.99
C ASP A 186 -9.54 9.78 19.16
N ASP A 187 -10.79 9.45 18.85
CA ASP A 187 -11.26 8.07 18.79
C ASP A 187 -11.69 7.69 17.35
N PRO A 188 -10.89 6.85 16.65
CA PRO A 188 -11.19 6.38 15.30
C PRO A 188 -12.54 5.68 15.15
N MET A 189 -13.12 5.18 16.24
CA MET A 189 -14.41 4.47 16.20
C MET A 189 -15.60 5.40 16.00
N TRP A 190 -15.48 6.68 16.37
CA TRP A 190 -16.57 7.67 16.29
C TRP A 190 -16.49 8.58 15.07
N VAL A 191 -15.47 8.40 14.23
CA VAL A 191 -15.27 9.18 13.01
C VAL A 191 -16.55 9.27 12.19
N TYR A 192 -17.24 8.14 12.00
CA TYR A 192 -18.45 8.04 11.17
C TYR A 192 -19.66 8.79 11.73
N GLU A 193 -19.67 9.13 13.02
CA GLU A 193 -20.73 9.94 13.65
C GLU A 193 -20.43 11.45 13.55
N VAL A 194 -19.15 11.82 13.44
CA VAL A 194 -18.70 13.23 13.42
C VAL A 194 -18.25 13.72 12.04
N LEU A 195 -18.43 12.92 10.97
CA LEU A 195 -18.09 13.29 9.58
C LEU A 195 -18.66 14.63 9.07
N PRO A 196 -19.76 15.20 9.60
CA PRO A 196 -20.15 16.57 9.25
C PRO A 196 -19.15 17.65 9.72
N LEU A 197 -18.21 17.34 10.63
CA LEU A 197 -17.40 18.33 11.36
C LEU A 197 -15.88 18.21 11.14
N ARG A 198 -15.37 17.11 10.60
CA ARG A 198 -13.92 16.94 10.33
C ARG A 198 -13.63 17.06 8.83
N ARG A 199 -12.66 17.93 8.50
CA ARG A 199 -12.28 18.26 7.12
C ARG A 199 -11.93 16.99 6.36
N LYS A 200 -12.68 16.71 5.29
CA LYS A 200 -12.22 15.79 4.24
C LYS A 200 -10.88 16.33 3.74
N VAL A 201 -9.84 15.51 3.77
CA VAL A 201 -8.64 15.79 2.98
C VAL A 201 -9.02 15.48 1.53
N THR A 202 -9.59 16.47 0.85
CA THR A 202 -9.80 16.40 -0.60
C THR A 202 -8.50 16.78 -1.28
N HIS A 203 -7.86 15.84 -1.96
CA HIS A 203 -6.78 16.15 -2.90
C HIS A 203 -7.27 16.04 -4.35
N PRO A 204 -6.76 16.91 -5.25
CA PRO A 204 -7.12 16.95 -6.67
C PRO A 204 -6.64 15.71 -7.45
#